data_AF-A0A969VXQ5-F1
#
_entry.id   AF-A0A969VXQ5-F1
#
_cell.length_a   1.000
_cell.length_b   1.000
_cell.length_c   1.000
_cell.angle_alpha   90.00
_cell.angle_beta   90.00
_cell.angle_gamma   90.00
#
_symmetry.space_group_name_H-M   'P 1'
#
loop_
_entity.id
_entity.type
_entity.pdbx_description
1 polymer ?
#
loop_
_entity_poly.entity_id
_entity_poly.type
_entity_poly.pdbx_seq_one_letter_code
_entity_poly.pdbx_strand_id
1 'polypeptide(L)' 'MERGGQTTAPANYLYDFVRKLPDGSEIEITRDAERERLTVTAGHSRFSLQTLAADDFPDLAAGEMTHTFEIDAAT' A
#
# COMPACT_ATOMS: atom_id res chain seq x y z
N MET A 1 -0.04 -17.71 6.39
CA MET A 1 1.29 -17.87 5.74
C MET A 1 1.52 -16.64 4.90
N GLU A 2 2.60 -15.93 5.16
CA GLU A 2 2.97 -14.75 4.38
C GLU A 2 3.44 -15.19 3.00
N ARG A 3 3.04 -14.43 1.97
CA ARG A 3 3.36 -14.70 0.57
C ARG A 3 3.96 -13.44 -0.05
N GLY A 4 5.09 -13.59 -0.71
CA GLY A 4 5.70 -12.49 -1.48
C GLY A 4 4.81 -12.07 -2.66
N GLY A 5 4.98 -10.83 -3.09
CA GLY A 5 4.27 -10.27 -4.24
C GLY A 5 4.30 -8.75 -4.27
N GLN A 6 3.79 -8.18 -5.36
CA GLN A 6 3.67 -6.74 -5.58
C GLN A 6 2.35 -6.41 -6.26
N THR A 7 1.79 -5.25 -5.94
CA THR A 7 0.54 -4.73 -6.52
C THR A 7 0.43 -3.24 -6.17
N THR A 8 -0.44 -2.51 -6.86
CA THR A 8 -0.82 -1.15 -6.45
C THR A 8 -2.20 -1.16 -5.81
N ALA A 9 -2.48 -0.22 -4.91
CA ALA A 9 -3.78 -0.06 -4.30
C ALA A 9 -4.17 1.43 -4.20
N PRO A 10 -5.45 1.78 -4.22
CA PRO A 10 -5.91 3.15 -4.03
C PRO A 10 -5.53 3.69 -2.64
N ALA A 11 -4.53 4.57 -2.60
CA ALA A 11 -3.92 5.06 -1.35
C ALA A 11 -4.93 5.70 -0.40
N ASN A 12 -5.81 6.58 -0.91
CA ASN A 12 -6.80 7.29 -0.09
C ASN A 12 -7.74 6.32 0.62
N TYR A 13 -8.24 5.30 -0.10
CA TYR A 13 -9.16 4.32 0.48
C TYR A 13 -8.48 3.40 1.49
N LEU A 14 -7.24 2.98 1.22
CA LEU A 14 -6.46 2.20 2.18
C LEU A 14 -6.19 3.02 3.45
N TYR A 15 -5.75 4.27 3.30
CA TYR A 15 -5.53 5.19 4.41
C TYR A 15 -6.81 5.44 5.23
N ASP A 16 -7.92 5.76 4.55
CA ASP A 16 -9.20 6.01 5.20
C ASP A 16 -9.73 4.78 5.95
N PHE A 17 -9.47 3.58 5.46
CA PHE A 17 -9.82 2.35 6.17
C PHE A 17 -8.97 2.19 7.42
N VAL A 18 -7.63 2.21 7.28
CA VAL A 18 -6.70 1.97 8.38
C VAL A 18 -6.86 3.00 9.50
N ARG A 19 -6.99 4.29 9.17
CA ARG A 19 -7.14 5.35 10.19
C ARG A 19 -8.43 5.28 11.01
N LYS A 20 -9.44 4.53 10.55
CA LYS A 20 -10.72 4.35 11.24
C LYS A 20 -10.74 3.12 12.14
N LEU A 21 -9.68 2.30 12.10
CA LEU A 21 -9.56 1.14 12.96
C LEU A 21 -9.19 1.59 14.39
N PRO A 22 -9.62 0.84 15.42
CA PRO A 22 -9.12 1.04 16.78
C PRO A 22 -7.60 0.85 16.87
N ASP A 23 -6.98 1.54 17.81
CA ASP A 23 -5.56 1.36 18.11
C ASP A 23 -5.26 -0.11 18.48
N GLY A 24 -4.13 -0.61 17.98
CA GLY A 24 -3.71 -2.00 18.20
C GLY A 24 -4.46 -3.05 17.37
N SER A 25 -5.27 -2.64 16.38
CA SER A 25 -5.93 -3.59 15.47
C SER A 25 -4.90 -4.39 14.67
N GLU A 26 -5.02 -5.71 14.71
CA GLU A 26 -4.27 -6.60 13.82
C GLU A 26 -4.89 -6.58 12.42
N ILE A 27 -4.05 -6.35 11.40
CA ILE A 27 -4.47 -6.21 10.00
C ILE A 27 -3.93 -7.38 9.20
N GLU A 28 -4.84 -8.11 8.54
CA GLU A 28 -4.51 -9.10 7.53
C GLU A 28 -4.74 -8.52 6.14
N ILE A 29 -3.76 -8.68 5.25
CA ILE A 29 -3.85 -8.27 3.85
C ILE A 29 -3.73 -9.51 2.96
N THR A 30 -4.75 -9.75 2.13
CA THR A 30 -4.78 -10.86 1.17
C THR A 30 -5.00 -10.34 -0.24
N ARG A 31 -4.12 -10.74 -1.17
CA ARG A 31 -4.26 -10.43 -2.60
C ARG A 31 -4.86 -11.61 -3.35
N ASP A 32 -5.93 -11.34 -4.08
CA ASP A 32 -6.49 -12.21 -5.12
C ASP A 32 -5.96 -11.72 -6.47
N ALA A 33 -4.93 -12.40 -6.99
CA ALA A 33 -4.25 -12.02 -8.22
C ALA A 33 -5.11 -12.27 -9.47
N GLU A 34 -5.96 -13.30 -9.46
CA GLU A 34 -6.83 -13.65 -10.59
C GLU A 34 -7.95 -12.62 -10.78
N ARG A 35 -8.35 -11.95 -9.69
CA ARG A 35 -9.41 -10.94 -9.70
C ARG A 35 -8.93 -9.53 -9.40
N GLU A 36 -7.61 -9.30 -9.43
CA GLU A 36 -6.96 -8.01 -9.18
C GLU A 36 -7.56 -7.26 -7.98
N ARG A 37 -7.64 -7.96 -6.84
CA ARG A 37 -8.29 -7.44 -5.64
C ARG A 37 -7.43 -7.63 -4.41
N LEU A 38 -7.28 -6.56 -3.63
CA LEU A 38 -6.69 -6.58 -2.30
C LEU A 38 -7.80 -6.57 -1.25
N THR A 39 -7.82 -7.57 -0.39
CA THR A 39 -8.70 -7.61 0.79
C THR A 39 -7.89 -7.23 2.02
N VAL A 40 -8.38 -6.26 2.78
CA VAL A 40 -7.83 -5.87 4.07
C VAL A 40 -8.85 -6.22 5.14
N THR A 41 -8.44 -6.98 6.14
CA THR A 41 -9.30 -7.45 7.24
C THR A 41 -8.71 -7.02 8.57
N ALA A 42 -9.56 -6.54 9.49
CA ALA A 42 -9.18 -6.22 10.87
C ALA A 42 -10.35 -6.58 11.79
N GLY A 43 -10.23 -7.67 12.55
CA GLY A 43 -11.33 -8.23 13.34
C GLY A 43 -12.57 -8.52 12.48
N HIS A 44 -13.67 -7.81 12.73
CA HIS A 44 -14.92 -7.93 11.97
C HIS A 44 -15.01 -6.99 10.75
N SER A 45 -14.07 -6.05 10.61
CA SER A 45 -14.03 -5.13 9.47
C SER A 45 -13.32 -5.78 8.30
N ARG A 46 -13.96 -5.75 7.12
CA ARG A 46 -13.39 -6.24 5.88
C ARG A 46 -13.60 -5.22 4.77
N PHE A 47 -12.54 -4.91 4.05
CA PHE A 47 -12.55 -3.94 2.97
C PHE A 47 -11.84 -4.52 1.74
N SER A 48 -12.38 -4.24 0.56
CA SER A 48 -11.83 -4.75 -0.70
C SER A 48 -11.52 -3.60 -1.64
N LEU A 49 -10.31 -3.61 -2.18
CA LEU A 49 -9.77 -2.63 -3.10
C LEU A 49 -9.48 -3.30 -4.45
N GLN A 50 -9.94 -2.68 -5.53
CA GLN A 50 -9.45 -3.03 -6.85
C GLN A 50 -8.00 -2.55 -6.97
N THR A 51 -7.12 -3.43 -7.44
CA THR A 51 -5.69 -3.15 -7.62
C THR A 51 -5.35 -3.01 -9.08
N LEU A 52 -4.18 -2.45 -9.38
CA LEU A 52 -3.53 -2.60 -10.68
C LEU A 52 -2.26 -3.44 -10.50
N ALA A 53 -1.73 -3.97 -11.60
CA ALA A 53 -0.44 -4.64 -11.58
C ALA A 53 0.65 -3.63 -11.16
N ALA A 54 1.71 -4.13 -10.52
CA ALA A 54 2.82 -3.28 -10.14
C ALA A 54 3.52 -2.67 -11.37
N ASP A 55 3.55 -3.41 -12.48
CA ASP A 55 4.16 -3.00 -13.74
C ASP A 55 3.37 -1.86 -14.45
N ASP A 56 2.10 -1.66 -14.08
CA ASP A 56 1.30 -0.53 -14.57
C ASP A 56 1.55 0.76 -13.77
N PHE A 57 2.28 0.67 -12.65
CA PHE A 57 2.63 1.85 -11.86
C PHE A 57 3.75 2.62 -12.59
N PRO A 58 3.64 3.96 -12.70
CA PRO A 58 4.63 4.75 -13.42
C PRO A 58 6.01 4.58 -12.79
N ASP A 59 7.01 4.28 -13.62
CA ASP A 59 8.40 4.28 -13.21
C ASP A 59 8.83 5.72 -12.93
N LEU A 60 9.19 5.99 -11.68
CA LEU A 60 9.82 7.23 -11.27
C LEU A 60 11.32 7.10 -11.54
N ALA A 61 11.70 7.02 -12.82
CA ALA A 61 13.09 7.09 -13.23
C ALA A 61 13.59 8.52 -13.02
N ALA A 62 13.97 8.83 -11.78
CA ALA A 62 14.89 9.92 -11.53
C ALA A 62 16.17 9.56 -12.29
N GLY A 63 16.57 10.41 -13.26
CA GLY A 63 17.86 10.26 -13.92
C GLY A 63 19.02 10.27 -12.91
N GLU A 64 20.26 10.17 -13.41
CA GLU A 64 21.42 10.15 -12.52
C GLU A 64 21.45 11.41 -11.62
N MET A 65 21.34 11.21 -10.31
CA MET A 65 21.49 12.26 -9.32
C MET A 65 22.95 12.31 -8.85
N THR A 66 23.78 13.09 -9.55
CA THR A 66 25.24 13.16 -9.31
C THR A 66 25.62 13.75 -7.93
N HIS A 67 24.70 14.43 -7.25
CA HIS A 67 24.95 15.08 -5.96
C HIS A 67 23.82 14.80 -4.96
N THR A 68 24.19 14.62 -3.70
CA THR A 68 23.27 14.43 -2.56
C THR A 68 23.65 15.39 -1.46
N PHE A 69 22.65 16.00 -0.82
CA PHE A 69 22.82 16.92 0.29
C PHE A 69 21.85 16.53 1.40
N GLU A 70 22.27 16.74 2.64
CA GLU A 70 21.45 16.54 3.83
C GLU A 70 21.21 17.90 4.50
N ILE A 71 19.96 18.14 4.90
CA ILE A 71 19.55 19.35 5.61
C ILE A 71 18.61 18.91 6.73
N ASP A 72 18.79 19.49 7.92
CA ASP A 72 17.90 19.22 9.04
C ASP A 72 16.46 19.65 8.73
N ALA A 73 15.49 18.85 9.18
CA ALA A 73 14.07 19.18 9.03
C ALA A 73 13.75 20.47 9.81
N ALA A 74 13.01 21.39 9.18
CA ALA A 74 12.44 22.52 9.90
C ALA A 74 11.43 22.00 10.93
N THR A 75 11.70 22.28 12.21
CA THR A 75 10.81 21.94 13.33
C THR A 75 9.63 22.90 13.42
#